data_AF-F7XLE8-F1
#
_entry.id   AF-F7XLE8-F1
#
_cell.length_a   1.000
_cell.length_b   1.000
_cell.length_c   1.000
_cell.angle_alpha   90.00
_cell.angle_beta   90.00
_cell.angle_gamma   90.00
#
_symmetry.space_group_name_H-M   'P 1'
#
loop_
_entity.id
_entity.type
_entity.pdbx_description
1 polymer ?
#
loop_
_entity_poly.entity_id
_entity_poly.type
_entity_poly.pdbx_seq_one_letter_code
_entity_poly.pdbx_strand_id
1 'polypeptide(L)'
;MTEKIGILAIGHGSRLPYNKEVVTSIANNIAEKYENVVVRAGFMEHCGPSVEEALKAFDGTGVTKIVAVPVFLASGVHITKDIPAILQLDPETQKGSVEVDGKEVPLLYGKPLGNHELIADLVYTRAQEVL
;
A
#
# COMPACT_ATOMS: atom_id res chain seq x y z
N MET A 1 11.06 21.69 7.07
CA MET A 1 9.98 20.81 7.57
C MET A 1 10.37 19.40 7.24
N THR A 2 10.35 18.49 8.21
CA THR A 2 10.62 17.07 7.97
C THR A 2 9.54 16.54 7.03
N GLU A 3 9.94 15.84 5.96
CA GLU A 3 9.00 15.27 5.00
C GLU A 3 8.13 14.21 5.70
N LYS A 4 6.79 14.33 5.60
CA LYS A 4 5.85 13.37 6.16
C LYS A 4 5.28 12.51 5.05
N ILE A 5 5.53 11.21 5.09
CA ILE A 5 5.24 10.30 3.99
C ILE A 5 3.96 9.51 4.27
N GLY A 6 3.03 9.50 3.31
CA GLY A 6 1.90 8.59 3.28
C GLY A 6 2.29 7.25 2.63
N ILE A 7 1.91 6.12 3.21
CA ILE A 7 2.05 4.80 2.61
C ILE A 7 0.64 4.22 2.45
N LEU A 8 0.26 3.97 1.20
CA LEU A 8 -0.98 3.26 0.88
C LEU A 8 -0.65 1.78 0.62
N ALA A 9 -0.93 0.93 1.61
CA ALA A 9 -0.79 -0.52 1.49
C ALA A 9 -2.00 -1.08 0.73
N ILE A 10 -1.77 -1.61 -0.47
CA ILE A 10 -2.85 -2.07 -1.34
C ILE A 10 -2.98 -3.59 -1.27
N GLY A 11 -4.15 -4.07 -0.88
CA GLY A 11 -4.55 -5.47 -0.98
C GLY A 11 -5.46 -5.72 -2.18
N HIS A 12 -5.55 -6.96 -2.64
CA HIS A 12 -6.59 -7.33 -3.63
C HIS A 12 -7.99 -7.20 -3.02
N GLY A 13 -8.12 -7.57 -1.74
CA GLY A 13 -9.41 -7.78 -1.09
C GLY A 13 -10.04 -9.14 -1.44
N SER A 14 -10.91 -9.60 -0.56
CA SER A 14 -11.62 -10.88 -0.69
C SER A 14 -12.97 -10.79 0.02
N ARG A 15 -13.89 -11.69 -0.34
CA ARG A 15 -15.15 -11.85 0.40
C ARG A 15 -14.91 -12.38 1.82
N LEU A 16 -13.85 -13.17 1.99
CA LEU A 16 -13.41 -13.63 3.31
C LEU A 16 -12.47 -12.60 3.95
N PRO A 17 -12.46 -12.49 5.29
CA PRO A 17 -11.78 -11.39 5.97
C PRO A 17 -10.25 -11.49 5.93
N TYR A 18 -9.68 -12.68 5.68
CA TYR A 18 -8.26 -12.96 5.85
C TYR A 18 -7.33 -12.03 5.06
N ASN A 19 -7.68 -11.69 3.81
CA ASN A 19 -6.85 -10.75 3.04
C ASN A 19 -6.83 -9.37 3.69
N LYS A 20 -8.01 -8.87 4.09
CA LYS A 20 -8.15 -7.58 4.76
C LYS A 20 -7.41 -7.56 6.08
N GLU A 21 -7.52 -8.59 6.88
CA GLU A 21 -6.85 -8.72 8.17
C GLU A 21 -5.32 -8.65 8.02
N VAL A 22 -4.75 -9.41 7.10
CA VAL A 22 -3.30 -9.43 6.86
C VAL A 22 -2.78 -8.06 6.41
N VAL A 23 -3.39 -7.46 5.38
CA VAL A 23 -2.94 -6.17 4.83
C VAL A 23 -3.10 -5.05 5.85
N THR A 24 -4.22 -5.02 6.57
CA THR A 24 -4.45 -4.04 7.64
C THR A 24 -3.45 -4.20 8.79
N SER A 25 -3.15 -5.44 9.18
CA SER A 25 -2.17 -5.71 10.24
C SER A 25 -0.76 -5.26 9.84
N ILE A 26 -0.36 -5.50 8.59
CA ILE A 26 0.91 -5.00 8.05
C ILE A 26 0.94 -3.47 8.07
N ALA A 27 -0.14 -2.81 7.64
CA ALA A 27 -0.23 -1.35 7.66
C ALA A 27 -0.08 -0.78 9.08
N ASN A 28 -0.76 -1.38 10.06
CA ASN A 28 -0.68 -0.99 11.46
C ASN A 28 0.73 -1.20 12.02
N ASN A 29 1.36 -2.35 11.75
CA ASN A 29 2.73 -2.62 12.19
C ASN A 29 3.73 -1.60 11.64
N ILE A 30 3.55 -1.13 10.39
CA ILE A 30 4.39 -0.07 9.82
C ILE A 30 4.14 1.25 10.57
N ALA A 31 2.87 1.62 10.79
CA ALA A 31 2.51 2.86 11.48
C ALA A 31 3.02 2.90 12.93
N GLU A 32 3.01 1.77 13.64
CA GLU A 32 3.53 1.66 15.01
C GLU A 32 5.06 1.70 15.07
N LYS A 33 5.73 1.17 14.06
CA LYS A 33 7.20 1.04 14.03
C LYS A 33 7.93 2.30 13.56
N TYR A 34 7.30 3.14 12.73
CA TYR A 34 7.96 4.27 12.08
C TYR A 34 7.23 5.60 12.37
N GLU A 35 7.89 6.50 13.09
CA GLU A 35 7.25 7.70 13.67
C GLU A 35 6.89 8.83 12.66
N ASN A 36 7.40 8.77 11.42
CA ASN A 36 7.23 9.83 10.41
C ASN A 36 6.43 9.39 9.17
N VAL A 37 5.69 8.30 9.28
CA VAL A 37 4.81 7.82 8.20
C VAL A 37 3.36 7.77 8.64
N VAL A 38 2.45 8.02 7.70
CA VAL A 38 1.03 7.77 7.85
C VAL A 38 0.70 6.60 6.96
N VAL A 39 0.10 5.56 7.50
CA VAL A 39 -0.21 4.36 6.73
C VAL A 39 -1.72 4.19 6.60
N ARG A 40 -2.19 3.82 5.41
CA ARG A 40 -3.57 3.45 5.12
C ARG A 40 -3.58 2.14 4.35
N ALA A 41 -4.55 1.28 4.66
CA ALA A 41 -4.84 0.09 3.86
C ALA A 41 -6.00 0.39 2.91
N GLY A 42 -5.85 0.01 1.65
CA GLY A 42 -6.90 0.11 0.62
C GLY A 42 -6.99 -1.19 -0.18
N PHE A 43 -8.18 -1.49 -0.69
CA PHE A 43 -8.46 -2.77 -1.35
C PHE A 43 -9.03 -2.55 -2.74
N MET A 44 -8.59 -3.38 -3.70
CA MET A 44 -9.04 -3.31 -5.09
C MET A 44 -10.50 -3.73 -5.24
N GLU A 45 -10.87 -4.85 -4.60
CA GLU A 45 -12.19 -5.46 -4.77
C GLU A 45 -12.72 -6.09 -3.48
N HIS A 46 -14.01 -6.43 -3.48
CA HIS A 46 -14.72 -7.27 -2.49
C HIS A 46 -14.82 -6.75 -1.05
N CYS A 47 -13.95 -5.85 -0.60
CA CYS A 47 -13.99 -5.26 0.74
C CYS A 47 -13.50 -3.82 0.73
N GLY A 48 -13.89 -3.06 1.75
CA GLY A 48 -13.45 -1.68 1.94
C GLY A 48 -12.44 -1.49 3.08
N PRO A 49 -11.73 -0.35 3.13
CA PRO A 49 -11.89 0.79 2.21
C PRO A 49 -11.35 0.51 0.80
N SER A 50 -11.97 1.08 -0.23
CA SER A 50 -11.42 1.03 -1.59
C SER A 50 -10.07 1.75 -1.66
N VAL A 51 -9.30 1.53 -2.72
CA VAL A 51 -8.03 2.25 -2.95
C VAL A 51 -8.23 3.77 -2.95
N GLU A 52 -9.30 4.25 -3.58
CA GLU A 52 -9.66 5.67 -3.66
C GLU A 52 -10.14 6.23 -2.32
N GLU A 53 -10.94 5.46 -1.56
CA GLU A 53 -11.35 5.84 -0.20
C GLU A 53 -10.14 5.95 0.73
N ALA A 54 -9.21 5.00 0.64
CA ALA A 54 -7.99 4.99 1.41
C ALA A 54 -7.03 6.14 1.03
N LEU A 55 -7.00 6.55 -0.25
CA LEU A 55 -6.29 7.76 -0.69
C LEU A 55 -6.87 9.02 -0.04
N LYS A 56 -8.20 9.17 -0.06
CA LYS A 56 -8.87 10.32 0.58
C LYS A 56 -8.64 10.36 2.10
N ALA A 57 -8.44 9.20 2.73
CA ALA A 57 -8.16 9.12 4.17
C ALA A 57 -6.77 9.67 4.58
N PHE A 58 -5.97 10.19 3.63
CA PHE A 58 -4.79 11.01 3.92
C PHE A 58 -5.10 12.49 4.16
N ASP A 59 -6.32 12.96 3.86
CA ASP A 59 -6.76 14.31 4.25
C ASP A 59 -6.67 14.51 5.77
N GLY A 60 -6.25 15.71 6.17
CA GLY A 60 -6.02 16.11 7.55
C GLY A 60 -4.73 15.55 8.17
N THR A 61 -3.96 14.76 7.42
CA THR A 61 -2.76 14.11 7.97
C THR A 61 -1.48 14.92 7.74
N GLY A 62 -1.48 15.91 6.84
CA GLY A 62 -0.33 16.74 6.53
C GLY A 62 0.80 15.99 5.79
N VAL A 63 0.49 14.89 5.11
CA VAL A 63 1.46 14.20 4.25
C VAL A 63 1.83 15.06 3.06
N THR A 64 3.10 15.01 2.65
CA THR A 64 3.62 15.80 1.52
C THR A 64 4.00 14.93 0.32
N LYS A 65 3.87 13.61 0.45
CA LYS A 65 4.13 12.60 -0.57
C LYS A 65 3.41 11.31 -0.20
N ILE A 66 2.84 10.60 -1.16
CA ILE A 66 2.22 9.29 -0.95
C ILE A 66 2.94 8.24 -1.80
N VAL A 67 3.18 7.07 -1.21
CA VAL A 67 3.71 5.89 -1.90
C VAL A 67 2.68 4.76 -1.80
N ALA A 68 2.10 4.37 -2.93
CA ALA A 68 1.22 3.22 -3.05
C ALA A 68 2.06 1.94 -3.22
N VAL A 69 1.90 0.99 -2.31
CA VAL A 69 2.68 -0.26 -2.29
C VAL A 69 1.73 -1.47 -2.33
N PRO A 70 1.78 -2.29 -3.39
CA PRO A 70 1.01 -3.52 -3.44
C PRO A 70 1.54 -4.56 -2.44
N VAL A 71 0.72 -5.01 -1.50
CA VAL A 71 1.04 -6.09 -0.56
C VAL A 71 0.76 -7.45 -1.21
N PHE A 72 1.53 -7.76 -2.25
CA PHE A 72 1.39 -8.98 -3.06
C PHE A 72 2.72 -9.72 -3.19
N LEU A 73 2.70 -11.06 -3.10
CA LEU A 73 3.90 -11.89 -3.27
C LEU A 73 4.33 -12.04 -4.72
N ALA A 74 3.38 -12.16 -5.64
CA ALA A 74 3.65 -12.32 -7.07
C ALA A 74 2.99 -11.20 -7.87
N SER A 75 3.69 -10.73 -8.90
CA SER A 75 3.13 -9.82 -9.89
C SER A 75 2.25 -10.60 -10.87
N GLY A 76 0.96 -10.28 -10.91
CA GLY A 76 0.05 -10.66 -12.01
C GLY A 76 -0.23 -9.46 -12.91
N VAL A 77 -0.74 -9.70 -14.13
CA VAL A 77 -1.07 -8.65 -15.12
C VAL A 77 -2.00 -7.58 -14.51
N HIS A 78 -2.94 -8.00 -13.67
CA HIS A 78 -3.87 -7.14 -12.94
C HIS A 78 -3.16 -6.13 -12.02
N ILE A 79 -2.08 -6.52 -11.35
CA ILE A 79 -1.35 -5.64 -10.42
C ILE A 79 -0.56 -4.56 -11.17
N THR A 80 -0.03 -4.91 -12.35
CA THR A 80 0.79 -3.98 -13.14
C THR A 80 -0.01 -2.99 -13.99
N LYS A 81 -1.32 -3.21 -14.16
CA LYS A 81 -2.17 -2.38 -15.01
C LYS A 81 -3.34 -1.77 -14.24
N ASP A 82 -4.05 -2.57 -13.45
CA ASP A 82 -5.31 -2.16 -12.84
C ASP A 82 -5.06 -1.18 -11.69
N ILE A 83 -4.07 -1.44 -10.83
CA ILE A 83 -3.73 -0.52 -9.74
C ILE A 83 -3.21 0.83 -10.27
N PRO A 84 -2.22 0.89 -11.19
CA PRO A 84 -1.82 2.17 -11.79
C PRO A 84 -2.98 2.91 -12.46
N ALA A 85 -3.91 2.21 -13.11
CA ALA A 85 -5.09 2.82 -13.72
C ALA A 85 -6.06 3.41 -12.68
N ILE A 86 -6.35 2.67 -11.59
CA ILE A 86 -7.16 3.15 -10.46
C ILE A 86 -6.55 4.42 -9.85
N LEU A 87 -5.23 4.42 -9.71
CA LEU A 87 -4.45 5.53 -9.17
C LEU A 87 -4.19 6.66 -10.18
N GLN A 88 -4.66 6.53 -11.43
CA GLN A 88 -4.47 7.49 -12.52
C GLN A 88 -2.99 7.86 -12.76
N LEU A 89 -2.10 6.87 -12.64
CA LEU A 89 -0.67 7.08 -12.83
C LEU A 89 -0.33 7.18 -14.31
N ASP A 90 0.66 8.01 -14.62
CA ASP A 90 1.28 8.07 -15.93
C ASP A 90 1.88 6.69 -16.29
N PRO A 91 1.49 6.09 -17.42
CA PRO A 91 1.92 4.73 -17.76
C PRO A 91 3.42 4.57 -17.99
N GLU A 92 4.11 5.63 -18.46
CA GLU A 92 5.54 5.60 -18.78
C GLU A 92 6.41 5.77 -17.53
N THR A 93 6.00 6.67 -16.64
CA THR A 93 6.78 7.05 -15.46
C THR A 93 6.32 6.38 -14.17
N GLN A 94 5.10 5.80 -14.15
CA GLN A 94 4.45 5.21 -12.98
C GLN A 94 4.31 6.21 -11.82
N LYS A 95 4.10 7.49 -12.15
CA LYS A 95 3.94 8.59 -11.21
C LYS A 95 2.62 9.30 -11.47
N GLY A 96 2.03 9.84 -10.43
CA GLY A 96 0.85 10.68 -10.52
C GLY A 96 0.86 11.72 -9.40
N SER A 97 -0.28 12.36 -9.23
CA SER A 97 -0.55 13.25 -8.12
C SER A 97 -1.98 13.05 -7.63
N VAL A 98 -2.21 13.41 -6.38
CA VAL A 98 -3.53 13.37 -5.76
C VAL A 98 -3.70 14.63 -4.91
N GLU A 99 -4.92 15.16 -4.86
CA GLU A 99 -5.24 16.28 -3.98
C GLU A 99 -5.35 15.78 -2.53
N VAL A 100 -4.57 16.37 -1.63
CA VAL A 100 -4.64 16.14 -0.18
C VAL A 100 -4.60 17.50 0.50
N ASP A 101 -5.56 17.78 1.39
CA ASP A 101 -5.68 19.08 2.08
C ASP A 101 -5.70 20.29 1.12
N GLY A 102 -6.32 20.12 -0.06
CA GLY A 102 -6.40 21.15 -1.11
C GLY A 102 -5.05 21.43 -1.81
N LYS A 103 -4.07 20.54 -1.68
CA LYS A 103 -2.75 20.65 -2.32
C LYS A 103 -2.48 19.43 -3.18
N GLU A 104 -1.81 19.65 -4.30
CA GLU A 104 -1.32 18.57 -5.14
C GLU A 104 -0.13 17.86 -4.45
N VAL A 105 -0.30 16.58 -4.14
CA VAL A 105 0.69 15.73 -3.48
C VAL A 105 1.20 14.67 -4.46
N PRO A 106 2.52 14.47 -4.60
CA PRO A 106 3.07 13.42 -5.45
C PRO A 106 2.62 12.03 -4.99
N LEU A 107 2.15 11.23 -5.95
CA LEU A 107 1.77 9.84 -5.78
C LEU A 107 2.76 8.94 -6.54
N LEU A 108 3.49 8.12 -5.79
CA LEU A 108 4.49 7.20 -6.32
C LEU A 108 3.99 5.76 -6.21
N TYR A 109 4.41 4.90 -7.14
CA TYR A 109 4.09 3.49 -7.12
C TYR A 109 5.29 2.62 -6.77
N GLY A 110 5.15 1.84 -5.69
CA GLY A 110 6.13 0.87 -5.23
C GLY A 110 5.98 -0.47 -5.93
N LYS A 111 7.05 -1.28 -5.87
CA LYS A 111 7.00 -2.67 -6.33
C LYS A 111 6.21 -3.53 -5.33
N PRO A 112 5.57 -4.62 -5.80
CA PRO A 112 5.03 -5.63 -4.89
C PRO A 112 6.15 -6.28 -4.06
N LEU A 113 5.79 -6.99 -3.00
CA LEU A 113 6.74 -7.66 -2.09
C LEU A 113 7.68 -8.60 -2.85
N GLY A 114 7.15 -9.37 -3.80
CA GLY A 114 7.96 -10.13 -4.73
C GLY A 114 8.84 -11.18 -4.04
N ASN A 115 10.04 -11.34 -4.59
CA ASN A 115 11.09 -12.25 -4.15
C ASN A 115 12.18 -11.55 -3.32
N HIS A 116 11.84 -10.49 -2.58
CA HIS A 116 12.78 -9.82 -1.70
C HIS A 116 13.35 -10.80 -0.66
N GLU A 117 14.64 -10.68 -0.29
CA GLU A 117 15.31 -11.61 0.64
C GLU A 117 14.58 -11.76 2.00
N LEU A 118 14.05 -10.67 2.54
CA LEU A 118 13.20 -10.67 3.74
C LEU A 118 11.95 -11.57 3.65
N ILE A 119 11.42 -11.82 2.44
CA ILE A 119 10.33 -12.79 2.26
C ILE A 119 10.86 -14.22 2.44
N ALA A 120 12.07 -14.53 1.95
CA ALA A 120 12.69 -15.82 2.18
C ALA A 120 12.98 -16.05 3.67
N ASP A 121 13.49 -15.03 4.37
CA ASP A 121 13.72 -15.10 5.83
C ASP A 121 12.42 -15.29 6.61
N LEU A 122 11.34 -14.63 6.19
CA LEU A 122 10.02 -14.81 6.80
C LEU A 122 9.49 -16.23 6.60
N VAL A 123 9.64 -16.78 5.40
CA VAL A 123 9.24 -18.17 5.11
C VAL A 123 10.05 -19.15 5.97
N TYR A 124 11.36 -18.95 6.09
CA TYR A 124 12.20 -19.76 6.97
C TYR A 124 11.78 -19.64 8.45
N THR A 125 11.48 -18.42 8.92
CA THR A 125 10.98 -18.17 10.28
C THR A 125 9.70 -18.94 10.57
N ARG A 126 8.72 -18.92 9.65
CA ARG A 126 7.48 -19.69 9.78
C ARG A 126 7.74 -21.20 9.83
N ALA A 127 8.71 -21.70 9.07
CA ALA A 127 9.08 -23.11 9.13
C ALA A 127 9.68 -23.50 10.50
N GLN A 128 10.48 -22.62 11.11
CA GLN A 128 11.05 -22.85 12.44
C GLN A 128 10.01 -22.89 13.57
N GLU A 129 8.82 -22.31 13.39
CA GLU A 129 7.76 -22.31 14.43
C GLU A 129 7.13 -23.69 14.67
N VAL A 130 7.36 -24.64 13.76
CA VAL A 130 6.79 -25.99 13.80
C VAL A 130 7.85 -27.10 13.79
N LEU A 131 9.13 -26.73 13.82
CA LEU A 131 10.27 -27.64 13.95
C LEU A 131 10.73 -27.69 15.40
#